data_AF-J2L986-F1
#
_entry.id   AF-J2L986-F1
#
_cell.length_a   1.000
_cell.length_b   1.000
_cell.length_c   1.000
_cell.angle_alpha   90.00
_cell.angle_beta   90.00
_cell.angle_gamma   90.00
#
_symmetry.space_group_name_H-M   'P 1'
#
loop_
_entity.id
_entity.type
_entity.pdbx_description
1 polymer ?
#
loop_
_entity_poly.entity_id
_entity_poly.type
_entity_poly.pdbx_seq_one_letter_code
_entity_poly.pdbx_strand_id
1 'polypeptide(L)'
;MALDMFLEIEGCNPDWNALENAMISTGVENFENTMAIKEENKFLSKHLIKEVKFRGDFAKSHSLFYVCKSENSHDIISEGNHNCDFKVQYTIVFRVNNAYYDEFVKDIHNFLRTLAGLSSMQFVLSFQYEEVRAIRNKVGFEFFWNMPK
;
A
#
# COMPACT_ATOMS: atom_id res chain seq x y z
N MET A 1 -13.31 15.05 -6.70
CA MET A 1 -12.53 14.76 -5.47
C MET A 1 -11.84 13.44 -5.70
N ALA A 2 -10.56 13.33 -5.39
CA ALA A 2 -9.84 12.05 -5.35
C ALA A 2 -9.70 11.66 -3.88
N LEU A 3 -9.85 10.38 -3.57
CA LEU A 3 -9.72 9.87 -2.22
C LEU A 3 -8.39 9.15 -2.08
N ASP A 4 -7.69 9.38 -0.98
CA ASP A 4 -6.40 8.74 -0.71
C ASP A 4 -6.58 7.59 0.28
N MET A 5 -6.08 6.41 -0.09
CA MET A 5 -6.03 5.24 0.78
C MET A 5 -4.59 4.84 1.05
N PHE A 6 -4.31 4.45 2.29
CA PHE A 6 -2.97 4.20 2.79
C PHE A 6 -2.84 2.75 3.21
N LEU A 7 -1.89 2.04 2.62
CA LEU A 7 -1.49 0.70 3.03
C LEU A 7 -0.15 0.78 3.76
N GLU A 8 -0.20 0.67 5.08
CA GLU A 8 0.95 0.65 5.96
C GLU A 8 1.51 -0.77 6.06
N ILE A 9 2.80 -0.96 5.77
CA ILE A 9 3.48 -2.25 5.67
C ILE A 9 4.64 -2.32 6.67
N GLU A 10 4.80 -3.49 7.29
CA GLU A 10 5.90 -3.80 8.19
C GLU A 10 7.29 -3.57 7.57
N GLY A 11 8.20 -2.96 8.34
CA GLY A 11 9.49 -2.51 7.83
C GLY A 11 10.63 -3.52 7.78
N CYS A 12 10.59 -4.58 8.58
CA CYS A 12 11.78 -5.39 8.82
C CYS A 12 12.32 -6.11 7.57
N ASN A 13 11.44 -6.57 6.67
CA ASN A 13 11.83 -7.16 5.39
C ASN A 13 10.59 -7.33 4.48
N PRO A 14 10.12 -6.28 3.81
CA PRO A 14 9.03 -6.42 2.85
C PRO A 14 9.42 -7.33 1.69
N ASP A 15 8.55 -8.28 1.38
CA ASP A 15 8.64 -9.19 0.24
C ASP A 15 8.15 -8.48 -1.02
N TRP A 16 9.09 -7.81 -1.68
CA TRP A 16 8.87 -7.05 -2.90
C TRP A 16 8.42 -7.91 -4.08
N ASN A 17 8.86 -9.17 -4.13
CA ASN A 17 8.45 -10.08 -5.19
C ASN A 17 6.96 -10.43 -5.04
N ALA A 18 6.49 -10.68 -3.81
CA ALA A 18 5.07 -10.87 -3.56
C ALA A 18 4.25 -9.61 -3.89
N LEU A 19 4.77 -8.43 -3.59
CA LEU A 19 4.12 -7.15 -3.92
C LEU A 19 4.00 -6.96 -5.44
N GLU A 20 5.09 -7.16 -6.18
CA GLU A 20 5.11 -7.08 -7.64
C GLU A 20 4.17 -8.11 -8.28
N ASN A 21 4.25 -9.38 -7.85
CA ASN A 21 3.36 -10.44 -8.33
C ASN A 21 1.88 -10.13 -8.04
N ALA A 22 1.57 -9.58 -6.85
CA ALA A 22 0.22 -9.16 -6.51
C ALA A 22 -0.25 -8.03 -7.44
N MET A 23 0.57 -7.00 -7.69
CA MET A 23 0.24 -5.89 -8.60
C MET A 23 -0.02 -6.38 -10.03
N ILE A 24 0.87 -7.22 -10.58
CA ILE A 24 0.73 -7.80 -11.92
C ILE A 24 -0.57 -8.62 -12.02
N SER A 25 -0.86 -9.44 -11.00
CA SER A 25 -2.07 -10.27 -10.99
C SER A 25 -3.38 -9.47 -11.01
N THR A 26 -3.32 -8.23 -10.52
CA THR A 26 -4.48 -7.31 -10.48
C THR A 26 -4.61 -6.40 -11.69
N GLY A 27 -3.74 -6.54 -12.70
CA GLY A 27 -3.81 -5.74 -13.91
C GLY A 27 -3.28 -4.32 -13.72
N VAL A 28 -2.23 -4.16 -12.91
CA VAL A 28 -1.44 -2.92 -12.89
C VAL A 28 -0.67 -2.82 -14.20
N GLU A 29 -0.87 -1.72 -14.90
CA GLU A 29 -0.09 -1.33 -16.08
C GLU A 29 1.01 -0.35 -15.65
N ASN A 30 2.08 -0.25 -16.44
CA ASN A 30 3.21 0.68 -16.21
C ASN A 30 3.87 0.58 -14.83
N PHE A 31 4.20 -0.65 -14.40
CA PHE A 31 4.95 -0.88 -13.18
C PHE A 31 6.43 -0.45 -13.32
N GLU A 32 6.82 0.61 -12.61
CA GLU A 32 8.21 1.06 -12.54
C GLU A 32 8.80 0.78 -11.15
N ASN A 33 9.72 -0.19 -11.08
CA ASN A 33 10.47 -0.49 -9.87
C ASN A 33 11.74 0.38 -9.80
N THR A 34 11.64 1.56 -9.17
CA THR A 34 12.81 2.43 -9.01
C THR A 34 13.81 1.95 -7.95
N MET A 35 13.56 0.85 -7.23
CA MET A 35 14.59 0.25 -6.35
C MET A 35 15.78 -0.33 -7.12
N ALA A 36 15.63 -0.57 -8.43
CA ALA A 36 16.74 -1.00 -9.27
C ALA A 36 17.68 0.14 -9.67
N ILE A 37 17.26 1.41 -9.53
CA ILE A 37 18.02 2.57 -10.01
C ILE A 37 18.91 3.08 -8.87
N LYS A 38 20.19 2.64 -8.89
CA LYS A 38 21.23 3.15 -8.00
C LYS A 38 21.43 4.67 -8.19
N GLU A 39 21.51 5.35 -7.05
CA GLU A 39 21.70 6.79 -6.84
C GLU A 39 22.60 7.51 -7.86
N GLU A 40 22.05 8.48 -8.60
CA GLU A 40 22.80 9.61 -9.15
C GLU A 40 21.92 10.87 -9.14
N ASN A 41 21.88 11.61 -8.02
CA ASN A 41 21.82 13.07 -7.99
C ASN A 41 21.72 13.58 -6.54
N LYS A 42 22.88 13.88 -5.96
CA LYS A 42 23.10 14.18 -4.54
C LYS A 42 22.87 15.64 -4.15
N PHE A 43 22.18 16.44 -4.97
CA PHE A 43 22.16 17.90 -4.79
C PHE A 43 20.81 18.49 -4.30
N LEU A 44 19.71 17.73 -4.32
CA LEU A 44 18.38 18.21 -3.89
C LEU A 44 17.83 17.53 -2.61
N SER A 45 18.56 16.60 -2.00
CA SER A 45 18.05 15.66 -0.99
C SER A 45 18.09 16.12 0.46
N LYS A 46 18.24 17.42 0.75
CA LYS A 46 18.36 17.91 2.14
C LYS A 46 17.03 18.15 2.88
N HIS A 47 15.90 18.16 2.18
CA HIS A 47 14.58 18.45 2.80
C HIS A 47 13.43 17.59 2.26
N LEU A 48 13.71 16.60 1.40
CA LEU A 48 12.72 15.62 0.99
C LEU A 48 13.22 14.24 1.40
N ILE A 49 12.38 13.57 2.20
CA ILE A 49 12.26 12.13 2.35
C ILE A 49 12.85 11.43 1.12
N LYS A 50 13.87 10.57 1.29
CA LYS A 50 14.41 9.76 0.19
C LYS A 50 13.32 8.79 -0.28
N GLU A 51 12.47 9.27 -1.16
CA GLU A 51 11.38 8.54 -1.78
C GLU A 51 11.96 7.46 -2.69
N VAL A 52 11.82 6.20 -2.25
CA VAL A 52 11.91 5.06 -3.14
C VAL A 52 10.55 4.93 -3.83
N LYS A 53 10.42 5.46 -5.05
CA LYS A 53 9.13 5.58 -5.75
C LYS A 53 8.82 4.35 -6.59
N PHE A 54 8.07 3.40 -6.04
CA PHE A 54 7.28 2.54 -6.93
C PHE A 54 6.08 3.33 -7.40
N ARG A 55 5.73 3.21 -8.68
CA ARG A 55 4.51 3.78 -9.25
C ARG A 55 3.88 2.79 -10.21
N GLY A 56 2.55 2.79 -10.26
CA GLY A 56 1.78 2.12 -11.28
C GLY A 56 0.34 2.61 -11.26
N ASP A 57 -0.43 2.15 -12.24
CA ASP A 57 -1.85 2.44 -12.34
C ASP A 57 -2.66 1.15 -12.52
N PHE A 58 -3.76 1.04 -11.77
CA PHE A 58 -4.72 -0.03 -11.99
C PHE A 58 -5.50 0.24 -13.28
N ALA A 59 -5.37 -0.64 -14.27
CA ALA A 59 -5.95 -0.41 -15.59
C ALA A 59 -7.48 -0.23 -15.57
N LYS A 60 -8.18 -0.90 -14.65
CA LYS A 60 -9.64 -0.87 -14.56
C LYS A 60 -10.19 0.32 -13.78
N SER A 61 -9.63 0.58 -12.61
CA SER A 61 -10.08 1.68 -11.74
C SER A 61 -9.39 3.01 -12.04
N HIS A 62 -8.42 3.02 -12.95
CA HIS A 62 -7.57 4.18 -13.26
C HIS A 62 -6.95 4.82 -12.00
N SER A 63 -6.76 4.01 -10.97
CA SER A 63 -6.24 4.47 -9.67
C SER A 63 -4.73 4.42 -9.70
N LEU A 64 -4.12 5.56 -9.38
CA LEU A 64 -2.68 5.70 -9.29
C LEU A 64 -2.21 5.22 -7.93
N PHE A 65 -1.09 4.51 -7.85
CA PHE A 65 -0.45 4.28 -6.56
C PHE A 65 1.02 4.68 -6.55
N TYR A 66 1.53 4.96 -5.36
CA TYR A 66 2.95 5.12 -5.13
C TYR A 66 3.37 4.58 -3.76
N VAL A 67 4.59 4.06 -3.66
CA VAL A 67 5.16 3.57 -2.40
C VAL A 67 6.11 4.62 -1.84
N CYS A 68 6.04 4.82 -0.52
CA CYS A 68 6.93 5.66 0.26
C CYS A 68 7.66 4.81 1.29
N LYS A 69 8.93 5.14 1.56
CA LYS A 69 9.70 4.56 2.66
C LYS A 69 9.98 5.64 3.70
N SER A 70 9.68 5.35 4.96
CA SER A 70 10.04 6.17 6.11
C SER A 70 11.50 5.93 6.52
N GLU A 71 12.18 7.00 6.93
CA GLU A 71 13.59 6.92 7.41
C GLU A 71 13.68 6.05 8.67
N ASN A 72 12.74 6.25 9.59
CA ASN A 72 12.61 5.46 10.80
C ASN A 72 11.30 4.68 10.77
N SER A 73 11.32 3.51 11.42
CA SER A 73 10.08 2.77 11.63
C SER A 73 9.21 3.50 12.66
N HIS A 74 7.90 3.50 12.43
CA HIS A 74 6.93 4.20 13.26
C HIS A 74 5.75 3.30 13.61
N ASP A 75 4.91 3.75 14.54
CA ASP A 75 3.65 3.08 14.83
C ASP A 75 2.65 3.30 13.70
N ILE A 76 1.69 2.38 13.60
CA ILE A 76 0.56 2.48 12.68
C ILE A 76 -0.19 3.77 12.99
N ILE A 77 -0.39 4.61 11.97
CA ILE A 77 -1.06 5.91 12.13
C ILE A 77 -2.56 5.85 11.84
N SER A 78 -3.05 4.75 11.25
CA SER A 78 -4.47 4.56 11.00
C SER A 78 -5.30 4.43 12.28
N GLU A 79 -6.35 5.22 12.36
CA GLU A 79 -7.35 5.19 13.40
C GLU A 79 -8.25 3.95 13.27
N GLY A 80 -8.57 3.34 14.40
CA GLY A 80 -9.39 2.14 14.49
C GLY A 80 -8.73 1.04 15.30
N ASN A 81 -9.51 0.05 15.73
CA ASN A 81 -8.98 -1.06 16.49
C ASN A 81 -8.38 -2.11 15.54
N HIS A 82 -7.08 -1.98 15.25
CA HIS A 82 -6.37 -2.92 14.39
C HIS A 82 -5.65 -4.06 15.14
N ASN A 83 -5.45 -3.94 16.47
CA ASN A 83 -4.71 -4.90 17.31
C ASN A 83 -3.32 -5.32 16.75
N CYS A 84 -2.73 -4.48 15.89
CA CYS A 84 -1.41 -4.68 15.31
C CYS A 84 -0.35 -3.97 16.15
N ASP A 85 0.78 -4.65 16.39
CA ASP A 85 1.92 -4.16 17.17
C ASP A 85 3.20 -3.99 16.33
N PHE A 86 3.12 -4.23 15.02
CA PHE A 86 4.27 -4.12 14.12
C PHE A 86 4.61 -2.65 13.82
N LYS A 87 5.90 -2.40 13.56
CA LYS A 87 6.36 -1.07 13.14
C LYS A 87 6.31 -0.94 11.63
N VAL A 88 5.70 0.14 11.17
CA VAL A 88 5.56 0.52 9.77
C VAL A 88 6.84 1.18 9.31
N GLN A 89 7.29 0.86 8.10
CA GLN A 89 8.36 1.59 7.43
C GLN A 89 8.02 1.90 5.97
N TYR A 90 7.05 1.20 5.39
CA TYR A 90 6.65 1.37 4.01
C TYR A 90 5.16 1.67 3.95
N THR A 91 4.79 2.64 3.12
CA THR A 91 3.39 3.02 2.91
C THR A 91 3.09 3.08 1.44
N ILE A 92 2.07 2.36 0.98
CA ILE A 92 1.52 2.55 -0.37
C ILE A 92 0.35 3.51 -0.29
N VAL A 93 0.40 4.58 -1.07
CA VAL A 93 -0.70 5.51 -1.22
C VAL A 93 -1.42 5.23 -2.53
N PHE A 94 -2.72 4.97 -2.45
CA PHE A 94 -3.61 4.80 -3.60
C PHE A 94 -4.45 6.06 -3.76
N ARG A 95 -4.34 6.71 -4.92
CA ARG A 95 -5.21 7.81 -5.34
C ARG A 95 -6.38 7.25 -6.12
N VAL A 96 -7.52 7.19 -5.47
CA VAL A 96 -8.73 6.58 -6.00
C VAL A 96 -9.50 7.60 -6.83
N ASN A 97 -9.90 7.20 -8.03
CA ASN A 97 -10.84 7.95 -8.83
C ASN A 97 -12.28 7.62 -8.37
N ASN A 98 -12.98 8.61 -7.81
CA ASN A 98 -14.33 8.42 -7.29
C ASN A 98 -15.33 7.88 -8.33
N ALA A 99 -15.11 8.14 -9.62
CA ALA A 99 -15.98 7.62 -10.68
C ALA A 99 -15.88 6.10 -10.84
N TYR A 100 -14.80 5.49 -10.36
CA TYR A 100 -14.49 4.07 -10.47
C TYR A 100 -14.20 3.45 -9.09
N TYR A 101 -14.86 3.97 -8.06
CA TYR A 101 -14.61 3.53 -6.69
C TYR A 101 -14.91 2.04 -6.52
N ASP A 102 -16.05 1.57 -7.04
CA ASP A 102 -16.45 0.16 -6.93
C ASP A 102 -15.49 -0.79 -7.66
N GLU A 103 -14.94 -0.36 -8.80
CA GLU A 103 -13.87 -1.06 -9.50
C GLU A 103 -12.60 -1.07 -8.64
N PHE A 104 -12.24 0.06 -8.03
CA PHE A 104 -11.08 0.14 -7.14
C PHE A 104 -11.23 -0.79 -5.93
N VAL A 105 -12.41 -0.88 -5.32
CA VAL A 105 -12.68 -1.83 -4.22
C VAL A 105 -12.38 -3.27 -4.64
N LYS A 106 -12.78 -3.65 -5.85
CA LYS A 106 -12.50 -4.99 -6.39
C LYS A 106 -11.02 -5.19 -6.65
N ASP A 107 -10.36 -4.20 -7.24
CA ASP A 107 -8.92 -4.22 -7.54
C ASP A 107 -8.11 -4.36 -6.24
N ILE A 108 -8.38 -3.51 -5.24
CA ILE A 108 -7.64 -3.52 -3.97
C ILE A 108 -7.93 -4.79 -3.15
N HIS A 109 -9.17 -5.29 -3.17
CA HIS A 109 -9.51 -6.55 -2.51
C HIS A 109 -8.73 -7.72 -3.12
N ASN A 110 -8.69 -7.81 -4.44
CA ASN A 110 -7.92 -8.85 -5.13
C ASN A 110 -6.42 -8.69 -4.87
N PHE A 111 -5.90 -7.46 -4.88
CA PHE A 111 -4.50 -7.16 -4.62
C PHE A 111 -4.09 -7.62 -3.22
N LEU A 112 -4.82 -7.21 -2.18
CA LEU A 112 -4.52 -7.56 -0.81
C LEU A 112 -4.68 -9.06 -0.54
N ARG A 113 -5.70 -9.69 -1.14
CA ARG A 113 -5.90 -11.13 -1.02
C ARG A 113 -4.76 -11.92 -1.66
N THR A 114 -4.30 -11.52 -2.85
CA THR A 114 -3.15 -12.14 -3.50
C THR A 114 -1.89 -11.91 -2.67
N LEU A 115 -1.65 -10.68 -2.21
CA LEU A 115 -0.50 -10.34 -1.38
C LEU A 115 -0.44 -11.18 -0.09
N ALA A 116 -1.57 -11.32 0.61
CA ALA A 116 -1.68 -12.13 1.82
C ALA A 116 -1.48 -13.64 1.56
N GLY A 117 -1.79 -14.11 0.34
CA GLY A 117 -1.54 -15.49 -0.08
C GLY A 117 -0.10 -15.76 -0.51
N LEU A 118 0.60 -14.73 -1.02
CA LEU A 118 1.99 -14.83 -1.46
C LEU A 118 3.00 -14.58 -0.34
N SER A 119 2.63 -13.81 0.69
CA SER A 119 3.56 -13.38 1.73
C SER A 119 2.97 -13.39 3.14
N SER A 120 3.86 -13.57 4.12
CA SER A 120 3.56 -13.41 5.55
C SER A 120 3.67 -11.96 6.04
N MET A 121 3.96 -11.01 5.14
CA MET A 121 4.02 -9.58 5.47
C MET A 121 2.76 -9.11 6.18
N GLN A 122 2.97 -8.26 7.19
CA GLN A 122 1.88 -7.60 7.91
C GLN A 122 1.61 -6.24 7.29
N PHE A 123 0.33 -5.89 7.19
CA PHE A 123 -0.10 -4.62 6.63
C PHE A 123 -1.46 -4.19 7.17
N VAL A 124 -1.73 -2.88 7.13
CA VAL A 124 -3.03 -2.28 7.44
C VAL A 124 -3.40 -1.33 6.31
N LEU A 125 -4.59 -1.53 5.72
CA LEU A 125 -5.17 -0.59 4.76
C LEU A 125 -6.16 0.31 5.49
N SER A 126 -6.04 1.62 5.31
CA SER A 126 -6.97 2.60 5.85
C SER A 126 -7.37 3.66 4.83
N PHE A 127 -8.53 4.26 5.07
CA PHE A 127 -9.01 5.42 4.32
C PHE A 127 -8.60 6.71 5.03
N GLN A 128 -7.80 7.58 4.40
CA GLN A 128 -7.33 8.85 4.99
C GLN A 128 -6.95 8.80 6.47
N TYR A 129 -6.41 7.67 6.92
CA TYR A 129 -6.10 7.36 8.32
C TYR A 129 -7.29 7.28 9.30
N GLU A 130 -8.54 7.35 8.85
CA GLU A 130 -9.72 7.40 9.73
C GLU A 130 -10.39 6.03 9.94
N GLU A 131 -10.36 5.17 8.92
CA GLU A 131 -11.07 3.89 8.97
C GLU A 131 -10.24 2.75 8.37
N VAL A 132 -9.93 1.77 9.22
CA VAL A 132 -9.28 0.51 8.78
C VAL A 132 -10.23 -0.28 7.90
N ARG A 133 -9.77 -0.57 6.67
CA ARG A 133 -10.51 -1.31 5.64
C ARG A 133 -9.99 -2.72 5.45
N ALA A 134 -8.73 -2.99 5.80
CA ALA A 134 -8.18 -4.34 5.78
C ALA A 134 -7.00 -4.47 6.76
N ILE A 135 -6.82 -5.65 7.32
CA ILE A 135 -5.70 -5.98 8.22
C ILE A 135 -5.12 -7.32 7.81
N ARG A 136 -3.80 -7.39 7.74
CA ARG A 136 -3.02 -8.63 7.75
C ARG A 136 -2.05 -8.58 8.92
N ASN A 137 -2.20 -9.50 9.85
CA ASN A 137 -1.31 -9.66 11.00
C ASN A 137 -0.93 -11.15 11.18
N LYS A 138 -0.26 -11.51 12.28
CA LYS A 138 0.11 -12.90 12.58
C LYS A 138 -1.08 -13.87 12.67
N VAL A 139 -2.27 -13.39 13.00
CA VAL A 139 -3.49 -14.22 13.18
C VAL A 139 -4.10 -14.57 11.82
N GLY A 140 -4.14 -13.62 10.89
CA GLY A 140 -4.83 -13.83 9.63
C GLY A 140 -4.93 -12.58 8.76
N PHE A 141 -5.75 -12.66 7.72
CA PHE A 141 -6.12 -11.58 6.83
C PHE A 141 -7.61 -11.31 6.96
N GLU A 142 -7.99 -10.05 7.18
CA GLU A 142 -9.37 -9.60 7.34
C GLU A 142 -9.63 -8.37 6.46
N PHE A 143 -10.84 -8.27 5.91
CA PHE A 143 -11.26 -7.21 5.00
C PHE A 143 -12.65 -6.69 5.42
N PHE A 144 -12.75 -5.39 5.71
CA PHE A 144 -13.88 -4.76 6.40
C PHE A 144 -14.79 -3.93 5.49
N TRP A 145 -14.66 -4.04 4.17
CA TRP A 145 -15.37 -3.20 3.19
C TRP A 145 -16.89 -3.46 3.09
N ASN A 146 -17.41 -4.41 3.87
CA ASN A 146 -18.82 -4.83 3.87
C ASN A 146 -19.55 -4.58 5.20
N MET A 147 -19.01 -3.79 6.14
CA MET A 147 -19.77 -3.43 7.33
C MET A 147 -20.52 -2.10 7.11
N PRO A 148 -21.85 -2.13 6.84
CA PRO A 148 -22.67 -1.00 7.25
C PRO A 148 -22.53 -0.89 8.78
N LYS A 149 -22.16 0.30 9.27
CA LYS A 149 -22.45 0.67 10.66
C LYS A 149 -23.95 0.90 10.82
#